data_AF-A0A3C0IRP1-F1
#
_entry.id   AF-A0A3C0IRP1-F1
#
_cell.length_a   1.000
_cell.length_b   1.000
_cell.length_c   1.000
_cell.angle_alpha   90.00
_cell.angle_beta   90.00
_cell.angle_gamma   90.00
#
_symmetry.space_group_name_H-M   'P 1'
#
loop_
_entity.id
_entity.type
_entity.pdbx_description
1 polymer ?
#
loop_
_entity_poly.entity_id
_entity_poly.type
_entity_poly.pdbx_seq_one_letter_code
_entity_poly.pdbx_strand_id
1 'polypeptide(L)'
;IEFEQTPDAEALATFTQVLDTTLQRCNSDYEAKRHKNIALNVPVVHPLPKGSFNTWLKGKGKLGGQHKVPRLSNDRKYIDDIKRLLHLP
;
A
#
# COMPACT_ATOMS: atom_id res chain seq x y z
N ILE A 1 0.53 6.23 8.79
CA ILE A 1 -0.95 6.20 8.77
C ILE A 1 -1.34 4.93 9.48
N GLU A 2 -2.11 5.04 10.54
CA GLU A 2 -2.60 3.91 11.32
C GLU A 2 -4.12 4.04 11.33
N PHE A 3 -4.83 2.94 11.12
CA PHE A 3 -6.27 2.95 11.28
C PHE A 3 -6.62 2.99 12.76
N GLU A 4 -7.62 3.77 13.14
CA GLU A 4 -8.19 3.73 14.50
C GLU A 4 -8.94 2.43 14.73
N GLN A 5 -9.69 1.99 13.71
CA GLN A 5 -10.36 0.69 13.65
C GLN A 5 -10.03 0.00 12.33
N THR A 6 -9.85 -1.32 12.37
CA THR A 6 -9.56 -2.07 11.14
C THR A 6 -10.76 -1.97 10.20
N PRO A 7 -10.59 -1.56 8.94
CA PRO A 7 -11.71 -1.47 8.00
C PRO A 7 -12.25 -2.86 7.69
N ASP A 8 -13.56 -2.97 7.56
CA ASP A 8 -14.19 -4.14 6.97
C ASP A 8 -13.96 -4.18 5.44
N ALA A 9 -14.45 -5.23 4.80
CA ALA A 9 -14.27 -5.44 3.38
C ALA A 9 -14.95 -4.37 2.52
N GLU A 10 -16.10 -3.85 2.95
CA GLU A 10 -16.86 -2.84 2.21
C GLU A 10 -16.18 -1.47 2.28
N ALA A 11 -15.73 -1.07 3.47
CA ALA A 11 -14.94 0.13 3.68
C ALA A 11 -13.64 0.10 2.88
N LEU A 12 -12.96 -1.05 2.85
CA LEU A 12 -11.73 -1.22 2.07
C LEU A 12 -11.98 -1.13 0.55
N ALA A 13 -13.07 -1.73 0.06
CA ALA A 13 -13.46 -1.64 -1.35
C ALA A 13 -13.79 -0.19 -1.74
N THR A 14 -14.55 0.51 -0.91
CA THR A 14 -14.89 1.93 -1.10
C THR A 14 -13.63 2.80 -1.12
N PHE A 15 -12.73 2.60 -0.15
CA PHE A 15 -11.46 3.32 -0.11
C PHE A 15 -10.62 3.07 -1.38
N THR A 16 -10.56 1.82 -1.84
CA THR A 16 -9.82 1.44 -3.04
C THR A 16 -10.36 2.15 -4.28
N GLN A 17 -11.69 2.23 -4.42
CA GLN A 17 -12.34 2.95 -5.52
C GLN A 17 -12.07 4.45 -5.46
N VAL A 18 -12.17 5.07 -4.27
CA VAL A 18 -11.89 6.49 -4.08
C VAL A 18 -10.42 6.80 -4.39
N LEU A 19 -9.50 5.95 -3.94
CA LEU A 19 -8.07 6.05 -4.25
C LEU A 19 -7.83 5.99 -5.76
N ASP A 20 -8.35 4.95 -6.43
CA ASP A 20 -8.15 4.77 -7.87
C ASP A 20 -8.73 5.94 -8.69
N THR A 21 -9.94 6.40 -8.36
CA THR A 21 -10.58 7.54 -9.03
C THR A 21 -9.81 8.83 -8.80
N THR A 22 -9.33 9.06 -7.57
CA THR A 22 -8.55 10.26 -7.25
C THR A 22 -7.20 10.25 -7.95
N LEU A 23 -6.54 9.10 -8.05
CA LEU A 23 -5.30 8.95 -8.81
C LEU A 23 -5.51 9.28 -10.30
N GLN A 24 -6.59 8.80 -10.91
CA GLN A 24 -6.94 9.14 -12.30
C GLN A 24 -7.16 10.64 -12.47
N ARG A 25 -7.90 11.28 -11.55
CA ARG A 25 -8.15 12.74 -11.59
C ARG A 25 -6.89 13.58 -11.42
N CYS A 26 -5.94 13.13 -10.62
CA CYS A 26 -4.71 13.87 -10.32
C CYS A 26 -3.55 13.55 -11.26
N ASN A 27 -3.64 12.50 -12.08
CA ASN A 27 -2.56 12.03 -12.93
C ASN A 27 -3.12 11.47 -14.25
N SER A 28 -3.02 12.26 -15.32
CA SER A 28 -3.49 11.89 -16.67
C SER A 28 -2.77 10.66 -17.24
N ASP A 29 -1.50 10.44 -16.91
CA ASP A 29 -0.78 9.23 -17.35
C ASP A 29 -1.32 7.98 -16.66
N TYR A 30 -1.70 8.10 -15.38
CA TYR A 30 -2.35 7.01 -14.65
C TYR A 30 -3.75 6.75 -15.22
N GLU A 31 -4.54 7.78 -15.46
CA GLU A 31 -5.85 7.68 -16.14
C GLU A 31 -5.74 6.97 -17.48
N ALA A 32 -4.84 7.40 -18.36
CA ALA A 32 -4.65 6.80 -19.67
C ALA A 32 -4.30 5.30 -19.58
N LYS A 33 -3.48 4.91 -18.60
CA LYS A 33 -3.10 3.49 -18.37
C LYS A 33 -4.23 2.67 -17.73
N ARG A 34 -5.08 3.29 -16.90
CA ARG A 34 -6.27 2.66 -16.29
C ARG A 34 -7.44 2.55 -17.26
N HIS A 35 -7.46 3.34 -18.33
CA HIS A 35 -8.54 3.32 -19.33
C HIS A 35 -8.75 1.90 -19.88
N LYS A 36 -10.00 1.42 -19.81
CA LYS A 36 -10.43 0.06 -20.18
C LYS A 36 -9.74 -1.10 -19.42
N ASN A 37 -9.00 -0.84 -18.34
CA ASN A 37 -8.31 -1.86 -17.53
C ASN A 37 -7.35 -2.77 -18.34
N ILE A 38 -6.79 -2.30 -19.46
CA ILE A 38 -5.96 -3.13 -20.35
C ILE A 38 -4.49 -3.10 -19.92
N ALA A 39 -3.95 -1.90 -19.67
CA ALA A 39 -2.53 -1.73 -19.35
C ALA A 39 -2.24 -1.72 -17.84
N LEU A 40 -3.21 -1.27 -17.03
CA LEU A 40 -3.07 -1.19 -15.58
C LEU A 40 -4.37 -1.63 -14.89
N ASN A 41 -4.23 -2.59 -13.98
CA ASN A 41 -5.33 -3.09 -13.17
C ASN A 41 -5.67 -2.13 -12.01
N VAL A 42 -6.83 -2.35 -11.39
CA VAL A 42 -7.23 -1.69 -10.14
C VAL A 42 -6.12 -1.89 -9.08
N PRO A 43 -5.78 -0.85 -8.30
CA PRO A 43 -4.80 -0.98 -7.23
C PRO A 43 -5.26 -1.99 -6.18
N VAL A 44 -4.34 -2.86 -5.75
CA VAL A 44 -4.59 -3.79 -4.64
C VAL A 44 -4.18 -3.10 -3.34
N VAL A 45 -5.15 -2.93 -2.43
CA VAL A 45 -4.93 -2.33 -1.10
C VAL A 45 -4.98 -3.42 -0.04
N HIS A 46 -3.93 -3.49 0.80
CA HIS A 46 -3.86 -4.41 1.93
C HIS A 46 -3.91 -3.63 3.25
N PRO A 47 -4.91 -3.84 4.11
CA PRO A 47 -4.84 -3.37 5.48
C PRO A 47 -3.73 -4.14 6.20
N LEU A 48 -2.97 -3.43 7.04
CA LEU A 48 -1.89 -4.02 7.81
C LEU A 48 -2.20 -3.90 9.31
N PRO A 49 -1.76 -4.87 10.14
CA PRO A 49 -1.83 -4.72 11.59
C PRO A 49 -1.14 -3.45 12.08
N LYS A 50 -1.64 -2.88 13.17
CA LYS A 50 -1.06 -1.68 13.78
C LYS A 50 0.42 -1.87 14.10
N GLY A 51 1.25 -0.88 13.75
CA GLY A 51 2.69 -0.93 14.01
C GLY A 51 3.50 -1.79 13.03
N SER A 52 2.89 -2.29 11.95
CA SER A 52 3.56 -3.12 10.93
C SER A 52 4.86 -2.53 10.40
N PHE A 53 4.90 -1.23 10.11
CA PHE A 53 6.12 -0.57 9.64
C PHE A 53 7.21 -0.50 10.71
N ASN A 54 6.84 -0.31 11.98
CA ASN A 54 7.80 -0.34 13.09
C ASN A 54 8.37 -1.74 13.27
N THR A 55 7.52 -2.77 13.26
CA THR A 55 7.94 -4.18 13.30
C THR A 55 8.88 -4.50 12.15
N TRP A 56 8.57 -4.02 10.94
CA TRP A 56 9.40 -4.19 9.76
C TRP A 56 10.77 -3.51 9.87
N LEU A 57 10.80 -2.24 10.28
CA LEU A 57 12.07 -1.54 10.52
C LEU A 57 12.89 -2.21 11.63
N LYS A 58 12.24 -2.67 12.71
CA LYS A 58 12.89 -3.40 13.80
C LYS A 58 13.54 -4.70 13.33
N GLY A 59 12.82 -5.50 12.54
CA GLY A 59 13.33 -6.74 11.95
C GLY A 59 14.53 -6.54 11.03
N LYS A 60 14.71 -5.33 10.48
CA LYS A 60 15.88 -4.95 9.68
C LYS A 60 17.01 -4.32 10.49
N GLY A 61 16.89 -4.20 11.81
CA GLY A 61 17.83 -3.47 12.66
C GLY A 61 17.83 -1.95 12.42
N LYS A 62 16.73 -1.42 11.88
CA LYS A 62 16.56 -0.02 11.44
C LYS A 62 15.47 0.72 12.23
N LEU A 63 15.06 0.17 13.37
CA LEU A 63 14.13 0.87 14.27
C LEU A 63 14.91 1.90 15.08
N GLY A 64 14.58 3.18 14.90
CA GLY A 64 15.37 4.31 15.40
C GLY A 64 16.28 4.92 14.32
N GLY A 65 16.76 6.15 14.54
CA GLY A 65 17.55 6.90 13.55
C GLY A 65 16.72 7.51 12.41
N GLN A 66 17.38 7.97 11.33
CA GLN A 66 16.74 8.63 10.17
C GLN A 66 16.30 7.64 9.07
N HIS A 67 15.92 6.41 9.42
CA HIS A 67 15.45 5.42 8.44
C HIS A 67 13.98 5.68 8.05
N LYS A 68 13.73 5.89 6.76
CA LYS A 68 12.40 6.18 6.20
C LYS A 68 11.80 4.94 5.54
N VAL A 69 10.49 4.79 5.65
CA VAL A 69 9.72 3.83 4.86
C VAL A 69 9.55 4.39 3.44
N PRO A 70 9.97 3.68 2.38
CA PRO A 70 9.73 4.09 1.00
C PRO A 70 8.23 4.16 0.71
N ARG A 71 7.79 5.22 0.03
CA ARG A 71 6.36 5.43 -0.32
C ARG A 71 5.98 4.86 -1.68
N LEU A 72 6.96 4.68 -2.56
CA LEU A 72 6.81 4.15 -3.91
C LEU A 72 8.08 3.37 -4.28
N SER A 73 7.90 2.23 -4.94
CA SER A 73 9.00 1.42 -5.50
C SER A 73 8.53 0.81 -6.81
N ASN A 74 9.46 0.65 -7.76
CA ASN A 74 9.21 -0.07 -9.00
C ASN A 74 9.35 -1.59 -8.83
N ASP A 75 9.92 -2.03 -7.71
CA ASP A 75 10.04 -3.43 -7.35
C ASP A 75 9.16 -3.77 -6.13
N ARG A 76 8.92 -5.08 -5.96
CA ARG A 76 8.12 -5.60 -4.86
C ARG A 76 8.93 -5.87 -3.60
N LYS A 77 10.23 -5.55 -3.56
CA LYS A 77 11.15 -5.93 -2.47
C LYS A 77 10.61 -5.55 -1.10
N TYR A 78 10.11 -4.33 -0.94
CA TYR A 78 9.61 -3.85 0.34
C TYR A 78 8.30 -4.52 0.75
N ILE A 79 7.36 -4.66 -0.20
CA ILE A 79 6.07 -5.30 0.06
C ILE A 79 6.28 -6.77 0.39
N ASP A 80 7.07 -7.49 -0.40
CA ASP A 80 7.31 -8.91 -0.19
C ASP A 80 8.08 -9.17 1.12
N ASP A 81 9.01 -8.28 1.49
CA ASP A 81 9.68 -8.31 2.80
C ASP A 81 8.69 -8.08 3.96
N ILE A 82 7.78 -7.10 3.84
CA ILE A 82 6.76 -6.82 4.86
C ILE A 82 5.81 -8.01 4.98
N LYS A 83 5.33 -8.56 3.86
CA LYS A 83 4.44 -9.72 3.84
C LYS A 83 5.08 -10.93 4.50
N ARG A 84 6.35 -11.22 4.17
CA ARG A 84 7.10 -12.32 4.79
C ARG A 84 7.23 -12.17 6.30
N LEU A 85 7.58 -10.97 6.78
CA LEU A 85 7.75 -10.71 8.21
C LEU A 85 6.43 -10.82 8.98
N LEU A 86 5.32 -10.40 8.37
CA LEU A 86 3.99 -10.40 8.98
C LEU A 86 3.22 -11.70 8.72
N HIS A 87 3.84 -12.69 8.07
CA HIS A 87 3.21 -13.94 7.65
C HIS A 87 1.92 -13.74 6.84
N LEU A 88 1.89 -12.68 6.01
CA LEU A 88 0.76 -12.39 5.12
C LEU A 88 0.86 -13.25 3.84
N PRO A 89 -0.28 -13.71 3.29
CA PRO A 89 -0.33 -14.44 2.03
C PRO A 89 0.09 -13.55 0.87
#